data_AF-A0A1B7W6K9-F1
#
_entry.id   AF-A0A1B7W6K9-F1
#
_cell.length_a   1.000
_cell.length_b   1.000
_cell.length_c   1.000
_cell.angle_alpha   90.00
_cell.angle_beta   90.00
_cell.angle_gamma   90.00
#
_symmetry.space_group_name_H-M   'P 1'
#
loop_
_entity.id
_entity.type
_entity.pdbx_description
1 polymer ?
#
loop_
_entity_poly.entity_id
_entity_poly.type
_entity_poly.pdbx_seq_one_letter_code
_entity_poly.pdbx_strand_id
1 'polypeptide(L)'
;MNKFHKLLIITSVIGSTFGWNIHSTQAQSNLSQSECKNDSSLKTAYGEGWSAGFNSAGYLDKYNNSYQDENRRRCYEIGYSNGLIASAKRDSDESSLYISCLASRLNNPTRVCQQPR
;
A
#
# COMPACT_ATOMS: atom_id res chain seq x y z
N MET A 1 12.09 -22.40 -48.11
CA MET A 1 12.76 -21.85 -46.90
C MET A 1 12.84 -20.33 -47.06
N ASN A 2 12.24 -19.59 -46.12
CA ASN A 2 12.61 -18.27 -45.58
C ASN A 2 13.33 -17.26 -46.51
N LYS A 3 12.96 -15.99 -46.63
CA LYS A 3 12.17 -15.11 -45.76
C LYS A 3 11.85 -13.83 -46.56
N PHE A 4 10.66 -13.31 -46.35
CA PHE A 4 10.13 -12.10 -46.96
C PHE A 4 10.85 -10.82 -46.53
N HIS A 5 10.93 -9.94 -47.51
CA HIS A 5 11.24 -8.52 -47.57
C HIS A 5 11.44 -7.73 -46.26
N LYS A 6 12.60 -7.06 -46.23
CA LYS A 6 12.85 -5.84 -45.48
C LYS A 6 11.87 -4.76 -45.94
N LEU A 7 11.00 -4.29 -45.05
CA LEU A 7 10.34 -3.00 -45.20
C LEU A 7 10.66 -2.15 -43.97
N LEU A 8 11.42 -1.09 -44.22
CA LEU A 8 11.71 0.00 -43.30
C LEU A 8 10.46 0.86 -43.15
N ILE A 9 10.04 1.13 -41.91
CA ILE A 9 9.28 2.35 -41.59
C ILE A 9 9.97 3.00 -40.39
N ILE A 10 10.56 4.16 -40.68
CA ILE A 10 11.05 5.16 -39.73
C ILE A 10 9.85 6.03 -39.37
N THR A 11 9.59 6.26 -38.08
CA THR A 11 9.14 7.57 -37.58
C THR A 11 9.38 7.71 -36.07
N SER A 12 10.11 8.77 -35.75
CA SER A 12 10.47 9.32 -34.44
C SER A 12 9.26 9.88 -33.67
N VAL A 13 9.18 9.72 -32.34
CA VAL A 13 8.72 10.76 -31.38
C VAL A 13 9.31 10.52 -29.97
N ILE A 14 10.28 11.36 -29.60
CA ILE A 14 10.41 12.18 -28.37
C ILE A 14 9.82 11.62 -27.05
N GLY A 15 10.66 11.56 -26.01
CA GLY A 15 10.20 11.47 -24.62
C GLY A 15 11.29 11.18 -23.60
N SER A 16 12.22 12.11 -23.40
CA SER A 16 13.06 12.11 -22.21
C SER A 16 12.20 12.37 -20.96
N THR A 17 12.56 11.67 -19.89
CA THR A 17 12.28 11.94 -18.46
C THR A 17 11.12 11.20 -17.77
N PHE A 18 11.49 10.61 -16.62
CA PHE A 18 10.72 10.19 -15.45
C PHE A 18 9.75 8.99 -15.52
N GLY A 19 9.99 8.07 -14.58
CA GLY A 19 9.06 7.05 -14.15
C GLY A 19 9.50 5.64 -14.53
N TRP A 20 10.37 5.04 -13.71
CA TRP A 20 10.46 3.58 -13.63
C TRP A 20 9.10 3.05 -13.14
N ASN A 21 8.12 2.95 -14.04
CA ASN A 21 6.93 2.15 -13.82
C ASN A 21 7.39 0.70 -13.97
N ILE A 22 7.93 0.14 -12.90
CA ILE A 22 8.00 -1.31 -12.72
C ILE A 22 6.54 -1.75 -12.61
N HIS A 23 5.90 -1.98 -13.77
CA HIS A 23 4.64 -2.70 -13.83
C HIS A 23 4.99 -4.17 -13.53
N SER A 24 5.12 -4.47 -12.24
CA SER A 24 5.07 -5.85 -11.78
C SER A 24 3.68 -6.35 -12.12
N THR A 25 3.54 -7.06 -13.24
CA THR A 25 2.38 -7.87 -13.53
C THR A 25 2.26 -8.90 -12.41
N GLN A 26 1.53 -8.53 -11.36
CA GLN A 26 1.20 -9.41 -10.26
C GLN A 26 0.41 -10.56 -10.90
N ALA A 27 1.00 -11.76 -10.91
CA ALA A 27 0.30 -12.95 -11.35
C ALA A 27 -1.04 -13.01 -10.60
N GLN A 28 -2.15 -12.96 -11.33
CA GLN A 28 -3.49 -12.99 -10.74
C GLN A 28 -3.78 -14.41 -10.25
N SER A 29 -3.27 -14.79 -9.08
CA SER A 29 -3.90 -15.82 -8.27
C SER A 29 -5.26 -15.32 -7.79
N ASN A 30 -6.29 -16.17 -7.91
CA ASN A 30 -7.68 -15.87 -7.54
C ASN A 30 -7.92 -15.79 -6.02
N LEU A 31 -6.87 -15.61 -5.21
CA LEU A 31 -6.98 -15.56 -3.76
C LEU A 31 -7.74 -14.30 -3.34
N SER A 32 -8.90 -14.51 -2.74
CA SER A 32 -9.75 -13.46 -2.22
C SER A 32 -9.25 -12.94 -0.87
N GLN A 33 -9.60 -11.70 -0.56
CA GLN A 33 -9.27 -11.10 0.74
C GLN A 33 -9.90 -11.87 1.91
N SER A 34 -11.04 -12.56 1.70
CA SER A 34 -11.66 -13.37 2.73
C SER A 34 -10.85 -14.63 3.03
N GLU A 35 -10.30 -15.29 2.01
CA GLU A 35 -9.41 -16.45 2.18
C GLU A 35 -8.16 -16.06 2.98
N CYS A 36 -7.52 -14.94 2.66
CA CYS A 36 -6.38 -14.45 3.43
C CYS A 36 -6.69 -14.15 4.90
N LYS A 37 -7.92 -13.73 5.22
CA LYS A 37 -8.32 -13.37 6.60
C LYS A 37 -8.78 -14.58 7.41
N ASN A 38 -9.37 -15.57 6.75
CA ASN A 38 -10.14 -16.61 7.41
C ASN A 38 -9.47 -17.99 7.35
N ASP A 39 -8.66 -18.27 6.32
CA ASP A 39 -7.90 -19.52 6.23
C ASP A 39 -6.76 -19.53 7.24
N SER A 40 -6.69 -20.57 8.08
CA SER A 40 -5.69 -20.68 9.15
C SER A 40 -4.25 -20.69 8.63
N SER A 41 -4.03 -21.17 7.40
CA SER A 41 -2.71 -21.27 6.78
C SER A 41 -2.21 -19.95 6.18
N LEU A 42 -3.11 -18.99 5.97
CA LEU A 42 -2.86 -17.68 5.33
C LEU A 42 -3.05 -16.49 6.28
N LYS A 43 -3.88 -16.65 7.31
CA LYS A 43 -4.21 -15.62 8.30
C LYS A 43 -3.00 -15.03 9.00
N THR A 44 -1.99 -15.85 9.31
CA THR A 44 -0.74 -15.37 9.92
C THR A 44 -0.02 -14.42 8.97
N ALA A 45 0.17 -14.80 7.71
CA ALA A 45 0.82 -13.96 6.71
C ALA A 45 0.07 -12.65 6.49
N TYR A 46 -1.27 -12.71 6.38
CA TYR A 46 -2.12 -11.53 6.32
C TYR A 46 -1.97 -10.63 7.56
N GLY A 47 -1.99 -11.22 8.76
CA GLY A 47 -1.90 -10.49 10.01
C GLY A 47 -0.55 -9.80 10.22
N GLU A 48 0.55 -10.49 9.90
CA GLU A 48 1.90 -9.92 9.92
C GLU A 48 2.02 -8.77 8.92
N GLY A 49 1.53 -8.97 7.69
CA GLY A 49 1.47 -7.91 6.69
C GLY A 49 0.70 -6.70 7.19
N TRP A 50 -0.50 -6.91 7.73
CA TRP A 50 -1.35 -5.84 8.27
C TRP A 50 -0.66 -5.07 9.39
N SER A 51 -0.05 -5.77 10.34
CA SER A 51 0.70 -5.15 11.44
C SER A 51 1.89 -4.35 10.93
N ALA A 52 2.66 -4.91 9.98
CA ALA A 52 3.77 -4.20 9.36
C ALA A 52 3.30 -2.93 8.64
N GLY A 53 2.23 -3.01 7.85
CA GLY A 53 1.67 -1.85 7.16
C GLY A 53 1.10 -0.79 8.11
N PHE A 54 0.47 -1.21 9.21
CA PHE A 54 -0.11 -0.28 10.20
C PHE A 54 0.95 0.46 11.01
N ASN A 55 2.06 -0.21 11.32
CA ASN A 55 3.15 0.38 12.13
C ASN A 55 4.28 0.97 11.29
N SER A 56 4.24 0.81 9.98
CA SER A 56 5.30 1.31 9.09
C SER A 56 5.25 2.83 8.99
N ALA A 57 6.41 3.46 9.10
CA ALA A 57 6.59 4.89 8.83
C ALA A 57 6.68 5.22 7.32
N GLY A 58 6.43 4.25 6.42
CA GLY A 58 6.48 4.45 4.97
C GLY A 58 6.33 3.19 4.11
N TYR A 59 6.75 3.22 2.85
CA TYR A 59 6.65 2.05 1.95
C TYR A 59 7.83 1.07 2.04
N LEU A 60 8.86 1.39 2.85
CA LEU A 60 10.12 0.64 2.89
C LEU A 60 9.97 -0.76 3.52
N ASP A 61 9.04 -0.94 4.46
CA ASP A 61 8.83 -2.22 5.16
C ASP A 61 8.05 -3.26 4.34
N LYS A 62 7.54 -2.88 3.17
CA LYS A 62 6.87 -3.80 2.23
C LYS A 62 7.80 -4.94 1.80
N TYR A 63 9.12 -4.69 1.77
CA TYR A 63 10.12 -5.65 1.32
C TYR A 63 10.59 -6.63 2.40
N ASN A 64 10.14 -6.49 3.65
CA ASN A 64 10.47 -7.41 4.74
C ASN A 64 9.57 -8.66 4.77
N ASN A 65 9.15 -9.11 3.59
CA ASN A 65 8.29 -10.28 3.44
C ASN A 65 9.16 -11.54 3.32
N SER A 66 9.16 -12.38 4.36
CA SER A 66 9.93 -13.63 4.40
C SER A 66 9.23 -14.84 3.78
N TYR A 67 7.99 -14.69 3.30
CA TYR A 67 7.21 -15.80 2.77
C TYR A 67 7.68 -16.17 1.35
N GLN A 68 8.17 -17.40 1.20
CA GLN A 68 8.53 -17.98 -0.11
C GLN A 68 7.33 -18.56 -0.85
N ASP A 69 6.26 -18.95 -0.13
CA ASP A 69 5.01 -19.42 -0.70
C ASP A 69 4.23 -18.25 -1.33
N GLU A 70 3.78 -18.43 -2.57
CA GLU A 70 3.14 -17.36 -3.35
C GLU A 70 1.84 -16.86 -2.73
N ASN A 71 1.03 -17.77 -2.17
CA ASN A 71 -0.26 -17.43 -1.56
C ASN A 71 -0.05 -16.66 -0.25
N ARG A 72 0.86 -17.12 0.61
CA ARG A 72 1.22 -16.41 1.84
C ARG A 72 1.84 -15.05 1.56
N ARG A 73 2.76 -14.98 0.58
CA ARG A 73 3.38 -13.71 0.16
C ARG A 73 2.32 -12.71 -0.27
N ARG A 74 1.35 -13.13 -1.07
CA ARG A 74 0.23 -12.28 -1.51
C ARG A 74 -0.67 -11.86 -0.35
N CYS A 75 -1.01 -12.78 0.55
CA CYS A 75 -1.80 -12.43 1.72
C CYS A 75 -1.10 -11.42 2.63
N TYR A 76 0.22 -11.52 2.79
CA TYR A 76 1.03 -10.51 3.45
C TYR A 76 0.92 -9.15 2.74
N GLU A 77 1.07 -9.10 1.41
CA GLU A 77 0.95 -7.85 0.65
C GLU A 77 -0.44 -7.21 0.77
N ILE A 78 -1.51 -8.02 0.73
CA ILE A 78 -2.88 -7.56 0.94
C ILE A 78 -3.04 -7.02 2.38
N GLY A 79 -2.53 -7.75 3.37
CA GLY A 79 -2.50 -7.33 4.76
C GLY A 79 -1.83 -5.97 4.90
N TYR A 80 -0.61 -5.82 4.37
CA TYR A 80 0.20 -4.60 4.39
C TYR A 80 -0.53 -3.40 3.81
N SER A 81 -1.13 -3.55 2.63
CA SER A 81 -1.93 -2.49 2.01
C SER A 81 -3.10 -2.04 2.91
N ASN A 82 -3.83 -2.99 3.51
CA ASN A 82 -4.93 -2.68 4.42
C ASN A 82 -4.43 -2.03 5.73
N GLY A 83 -3.25 -2.41 6.22
CA GLY A 83 -2.59 -1.80 7.37
C GLY A 83 -2.28 -0.33 7.13
N LEU A 84 -1.68 -0.01 5.97
CA LEU A 84 -1.40 1.38 5.56
C LEU A 84 -2.68 2.22 5.48
N ILE A 85 -3.75 1.69 4.87
CA ILE A 85 -5.04 2.39 4.78
C ILE A 85 -5.60 2.67 6.18
N ALA A 86 -5.51 1.70 7.09
CA ALA A 86 -5.98 1.85 8.46
C ALA A 86 -5.14 2.87 9.25
N SER A 87 -3.82 2.88 9.09
CA SER A 87 -2.94 3.90 9.71
C SER A 87 -3.28 5.29 9.19
N ALA A 88 -3.35 5.47 7.86
CA ALA A 88 -3.68 6.76 7.26
C ALA A 88 -5.06 7.28 7.71
N LYS A 89 -6.03 6.39 7.90
CA LYS A 89 -7.34 6.75 8.46
C LYS A 89 -7.23 7.21 9.91
N ARG A 90 -6.49 6.49 10.77
CA ARG A 90 -6.25 6.89 12.17
C ARG A 90 -5.60 8.27 12.23
N ASP A 91 -4.57 8.51 11.43
CA ASP A 91 -3.84 9.79 11.42
C ASP A 91 -4.76 10.94 10.96
N SER A 92 -5.65 10.68 10.00
CA SER A 92 -6.68 11.63 9.56
C SER A 92 -7.70 11.92 10.65
N ASP A 93 -8.21 10.90 11.34
CA ASP A 93 -9.18 11.03 12.42
C ASP A 93 -8.58 11.80 13.61
N GLU A 94 -7.37 11.46 14.05
CA GLU A 94 -6.65 12.19 15.10
C GLU A 94 -6.42 13.65 14.72
N SER A 95 -6.03 13.92 13.47
CA SER A 95 -5.87 15.29 12.95
C SER A 95 -7.18 16.07 12.96
N SER A 96 -8.28 15.44 12.55
CA SER A 96 -9.62 16.04 12.57
C SER A 96 -10.07 16.40 13.99
N LEU A 97 -9.83 15.51 14.96
CA LEU A 97 -10.10 15.76 16.37
C LEU A 97 -9.25 16.92 16.92
N TYR A 98 -7.98 16.98 16.53
CA TYR A 98 -7.10 18.08 16.92
C TYR A 98 -7.58 19.42 16.37
N ILE A 99 -7.93 19.50 15.08
CA ILE A 99 -8.48 20.71 14.45
C ILE A 99 -9.79 21.14 15.14
N SER A 100 -10.68 20.18 15.40
CA SER A 100 -11.94 20.43 16.11
C SER A 100 -11.71 20.97 17.52
N CYS A 101 -10.70 20.44 18.22
CA CYS A 101 -10.30 20.97 19.52
C CYS A 101 -9.79 22.41 19.40
N LEU A 102 -8.90 22.70 18.44
CA LEU A 102 -8.39 24.05 18.23
C LEU A 102 -9.52 25.05 17.96
N ALA A 103 -10.50 24.70 17.13
CA ALA A 103 -11.66 25.54 16.85
C ALA A 103 -12.46 25.88 18.13
N SER A 104 -12.60 24.92 19.04
CA SER A 104 -13.31 25.15 20.31
C SER A 104 -12.60 26.11 21.27
N ARG A 105 -11.31 26.39 21.08
CA ARG A 105 -10.57 27.38 21.89
C ARG A 105 -11.10 28.80 21.71
N LEU A 106 -11.81 29.08 20.61
CA LEU A 106 -12.53 30.34 20.41
C LEU A 106 -13.55 30.60 21.53
N ASN A 107 -14.16 29.54 22.06
CA ASN A 107 -15.17 29.63 23.13
C ASN A 107 -14.62 29.24 24.52
N ASN A 108 -13.47 28.55 24.57
CA ASN A 108 -12.79 28.19 25.81
C ASN A 108 -11.26 28.28 25.64
N PRO A 109 -10.66 29.45 25.89
CA PRO A 109 -9.25 29.71 25.60
C PRO A 109 -8.27 28.80 26.35
N THR A 110 -8.68 28.32 27.53
CA THR A 110 -7.89 27.45 28.40
C THR A 110 -7.88 25.98 28.00
N ARG A 111 -8.68 25.58 27.00
CA ARG A 111 -8.71 24.18 26.52
C ARG A 111 -7.33 23.78 25.95
N VAL A 112 -6.78 22.69 26.47
CA VAL A 112 -5.54 22.10 25.97
C VAL A 112 -5.89 21.10 24.87
N CYS A 113 -5.29 21.28 23.69
CA CYS A 113 -5.43 20.38 22.55
C CYS A 113 -4.13 19.62 22.37
N GLN A 114 -4.20 18.29 22.34
CA GLN A 114 -3.02 17.46 22.13
C GLN A 114 -2.86 17.20 20.64
N GLN A 115 -1.70 17.56 20.10
CA GLN A 115 -1.36 17.26 18.72
C GLN A 115 -1.24 15.74 18.53
N PRO A 116 -1.71 15.18 17.40
CA PRO A 116 -1.48 13.77 17.05
C PRO A 116 0.02 13.46 17.06
N ARG A 117 0.38 12.23 17.45
CA ARG A 117 1.77 11.77 17.52
C ARG A 117 2.20 11.13 16.21
#